data_AF-A0A381KJY2-F1
#
_entry.id   AF-A0A381KJY2-F1
#
_cell.length_a   1.000
_cell.length_b   1.000
_cell.length_c   1.000
_cell.angle_alpha   90.00
_cell.angle_beta   90.00
_cell.angle_gamma   90.00
#
_symmetry.space_group_name_H-M   'P 1'
#
loop_
_entity.id
_entity.type
_entity.pdbx_description
1 polymer ?
#
loop_
_entity_poly.entity_id
_entity_poly.type
_entity_poly.pdbx_seq_one_letter_code
_entity_poly.pdbx_strand_id
1 'polypeptide(L)'
;MSVEKAIVADLKEQGYLIKIKEHNHNVGTCYRCHTVVEPRLSEQWFVKMEELAKPAIDILKKGELEFVPDKFDKTYLQWLENIRDWCISRQLWWGHQIPAYYCQECGEIVVARKMPDKCPKCGSTHFKQDEDALDTWFSSALWPFSTLGWPNKTEALDYYYPTSVLVTGYDIIFFWVVRMAFAGMFCMNEKPFDHVLVHGLVRDSQGRKMSKSLGNGIDPLEIIEQYGADALRFTLTTGNSPENDMRFYMERVEFARNFANKLWNASRFVFMNIDEDIIKNMTRESVKEDLTLADKWIISRANNIVKEATNNMDKFDLGIALQKIYDFTWSEYCDWYIEMVKPRLYGEDANAKSAALYTLTYVLEKILNYYIHTCHL
;
A
#
# COMPACT_ATOMS: atom_id res chain seq x y z
N MET A 1 -28.82 -39.30 -10.57
CA MET A 1 -29.14 -39.18 -9.12
C MET A 1 -27.82 -38.86 -8.42
N SER A 2 -27.71 -37.77 -7.66
CA SER A 2 -26.45 -37.43 -6.97
C SER A 2 -26.09 -38.52 -5.95
N VAL A 3 -24.80 -38.73 -5.71
CA VAL A 3 -24.29 -39.77 -4.78
C VAL A 3 -24.92 -39.63 -3.40
N GLU A 4 -25.10 -38.39 -2.92
CA GLU A 4 -25.82 -38.07 -1.68
C GLU A 4 -27.23 -38.69 -1.63
N LYS A 5 -28.03 -38.53 -2.68
CA LYS A 5 -29.40 -39.08 -2.73
C LYS A 5 -29.42 -40.60 -2.71
N ALA A 6 -28.41 -41.24 -3.31
CA ALA A 6 -28.26 -42.68 -3.27
C ALA A 6 -27.90 -43.17 -1.86
N ILE A 7 -26.96 -42.51 -1.18
CA ILE A 7 -26.58 -42.83 0.21
C ILE A 7 -27.77 -42.68 1.15
N VAL A 8 -28.55 -41.60 1.03
CA VAL A 8 -29.74 -41.40 1.87
C VAL A 8 -30.79 -42.48 1.64
N ALA A 9 -30.99 -42.93 0.39
CA ALA A 9 -31.91 -44.00 0.06
C ALA A 9 -31.46 -45.34 0.68
N ASP A 10 -30.18 -45.69 0.56
CA ASP A 10 -29.60 -46.92 1.13
C ASP A 10 -29.68 -46.95 2.66
N LEU A 11 -29.35 -45.83 3.32
CA LEU A 11 -29.50 -45.69 4.78
C LEU A 11 -30.95 -45.83 5.24
N LYS A 12 -31.91 -45.37 4.42
CA LYS A 12 -33.35 -45.51 4.71
C LYS A 12 -33.81 -46.95 4.54
N GLU A 13 -33.37 -47.62 3.47
CA GLU A 13 -33.71 -49.02 3.18
C GLU A 13 -33.19 -49.97 4.27
N GLN A 14 -31.96 -49.73 4.74
CA GLN A 14 -31.34 -50.53 5.81
C GLN A 14 -31.83 -50.18 7.23
N GLY A 15 -32.74 -49.20 7.37
CA GLY A 15 -33.30 -48.80 8.67
C GLY A 15 -32.34 -48.01 9.58
N TYR A 16 -31.21 -47.52 9.06
CA TYR A 16 -30.24 -46.72 9.81
C TYR A 16 -30.54 -45.21 9.80
N LEU A 17 -31.42 -44.75 8.92
CA LEU A 17 -31.81 -43.35 8.84
C LEU A 17 -32.79 -42.98 9.96
N ILE A 18 -32.30 -42.31 11.01
CA ILE A 18 -33.12 -41.87 12.15
C ILE A 18 -33.97 -40.64 11.78
N LYS A 19 -33.35 -39.58 11.25
CA LYS A 19 -34.03 -38.32 10.94
C LYS A 19 -33.23 -37.47 9.96
N ILE A 20 -33.93 -36.82 9.03
CA ILE A 20 -33.39 -35.76 8.18
C ILE A 20 -33.84 -34.42 8.78
N LYS A 21 -32.90 -33.48 8.91
CA LYS A 21 -33.17 -32.09 9.34
C LYS A 21 -32.38 -31.14 8.45
N GLU A 22 -33.01 -30.02 8.11
CA GLU A 22 -32.27 -28.90 7.52
C GLU A 22 -31.30 -28.33 8.57
N HIS A 23 -30.07 -28.07 8.15
CA HIS A 23 -29.01 -27.57 9.03
C HIS A 23 -28.23 -26.45 8.34
N ASN A 24 -28.39 -25.23 8.86
CA ASN A 24 -27.62 -24.09 8.41
C ASN A 24 -26.21 -24.16 9.00
N HIS A 25 -25.21 -24.22 8.13
CA HIS A 25 -23.80 -24.19 8.50
C HIS A 25 -22.99 -23.48 7.41
N ASN A 26 -21.74 -23.12 7.74
CA ASN A 26 -20.84 -22.44 6.82
C ASN A 26 -20.05 -23.46 6.00
N VAL A 27 -20.39 -23.61 4.72
CA VAL A 27 -19.68 -24.48 3.77
C VAL A 27 -18.52 -23.71 3.14
N GLY A 28 -17.31 -24.28 3.22
CA GLY A 28 -16.14 -23.72 2.53
C GLY A 28 -16.30 -23.82 1.01
N THR A 29 -16.12 -22.70 0.31
CA THR A 29 -16.15 -22.65 -1.15
C THR A 29 -14.87 -22.03 -1.70
N CYS A 30 -14.47 -22.42 -2.90
CA CYS A 30 -13.33 -21.84 -3.57
C CYS A 30 -13.63 -20.36 -3.88
N TYR A 31 -12.76 -19.45 -3.43
CA TYR A 31 -12.98 -18.01 -3.63
C TYR A 31 -12.99 -17.56 -5.10
N ARG A 32 -12.45 -18.38 -6.02
CA ARG A 32 -12.39 -18.08 -7.46
C ARG A 32 -13.55 -18.69 -8.26
N CYS A 33 -13.85 -19.97 -8.06
CA CYS A 33 -14.87 -20.68 -8.86
C CYS A 33 -16.16 -20.99 -8.09
N HIS A 34 -16.21 -20.69 -6.79
CA HIS A 34 -17.36 -20.88 -5.90
C HIS A 34 -17.84 -22.33 -5.72
N THR A 35 -17.12 -23.32 -6.26
CA THR A 35 -17.37 -24.74 -5.98
C THR A 35 -17.07 -25.06 -4.51
N VAL A 36 -17.84 -25.99 -3.93
CA VAL A 36 -17.61 -26.50 -2.57
C VAL A 36 -16.23 -27.16 -2.51
N VAL A 37 -15.45 -26.79 -1.49
CA VAL A 37 -14.12 -27.36 -1.26
C VAL A 37 -14.28 -28.68 -0.52
N GLU A 38 -13.64 -29.73 -1.04
CA GLU A 38 -13.57 -31.05 -0.40
C GLU A 38 -12.16 -31.30 0.15
N PRO A 39 -12.02 -31.66 1.43
CA PRO A 39 -10.74 -32.07 1.96
C PRO A 39 -10.36 -33.46 1.42
N ARG A 40 -9.19 -33.55 0.79
CA ARG A 40 -8.61 -34.81 0.30
C ARG A 40 -7.16 -34.89 0.77
N LEU A 41 -6.74 -36.09 1.17
CA LEU A 41 -5.33 -36.37 1.45
C LEU A 41 -4.54 -36.41 0.13
N SER A 42 -3.46 -35.63 0.08
CA SER A 42 -2.51 -35.61 -1.03
C SER A 42 -1.12 -35.39 -0.47
N GLU A 43 -0.12 -36.01 -1.09
CA GLU A 43 1.28 -35.64 -0.89
C GLU A 43 1.50 -34.22 -1.45
N GLN A 44 2.18 -33.38 -0.70
CA GLN A 44 2.42 -31.97 -0.99
C GLN A 44 3.73 -31.52 -0.32
N TRP A 45 4.32 -30.42 -0.80
CA TRP A 45 5.49 -29.79 -0.22
C TRP A 45 5.09 -28.80 0.88
N PHE A 46 5.70 -28.95 2.05
CA PHE A 46 5.47 -28.09 3.20
C PHE A 46 6.76 -27.44 3.69
N VAL A 47 6.65 -26.19 4.14
CA VAL A 47 7.68 -25.51 4.90
C VAL A 47 7.31 -25.56 6.38
N LYS A 48 8.23 -26.03 7.22
CA LYS A 48 8.07 -26.05 8.67
C LYS A 48 8.10 -24.62 9.21
N MET A 49 6.97 -24.12 9.68
CA MET A 49 6.83 -22.69 9.97
C MET A 49 7.23 -22.29 11.40
N GLU A 50 7.18 -23.23 12.35
CA GLU A 50 7.43 -22.94 13.77
C GLU A 50 8.77 -22.24 14.02
N GLU A 51 9.83 -22.67 13.33
CA GLU A 51 11.17 -22.10 13.49
C GLU A 51 11.34 -20.78 12.73
N LEU A 52 10.72 -20.65 11.55
CA LEU A 52 10.76 -19.43 10.74
C LEU A 52 9.94 -18.30 11.34
N ALA A 53 8.88 -18.62 12.08
CA ALA A 53 8.02 -17.63 12.73
C ALA A 53 8.71 -16.92 13.89
N LYS A 54 9.63 -17.58 14.62
CA LYS A 54 10.27 -17.03 15.83
C LYS A 54 11.02 -15.71 15.56
N PRO A 55 11.96 -15.63 14.60
CA PRO A 55 12.63 -14.36 14.29
C PRO A 55 11.66 -13.26 13.84
N ALA A 56 10.62 -13.61 13.10
CA ALA A 56 9.61 -12.65 12.63
C ALA A 56 8.74 -12.10 13.77
N ILE A 57 8.49 -12.90 14.82
CA ILE A 57 7.85 -12.44 16.07
C ILE A 57 8.81 -11.53 16.85
N ASP A 58 10.09 -11.90 16.93
CA ASP A 58 11.08 -11.21 17.74
C ASP A 58 11.36 -9.78 17.26
N ILE A 59 11.46 -9.54 15.94
CA ILE A 59 11.69 -8.19 15.41
C ILE A 59 10.56 -7.22 15.79
N LEU A 60 9.31 -7.70 15.85
CA LEU A 60 8.19 -6.89 16.31
C LEU A 60 8.24 -6.67 17.82
N LYS A 61 8.47 -7.73 18.61
CA LYS A 61 8.54 -7.64 20.09
C LYS A 61 9.69 -6.74 20.58
N LYS A 62 10.77 -6.62 19.81
CA LYS A 62 11.91 -5.73 20.10
C LYS A 62 11.70 -4.28 19.62
N GLY A 63 10.64 -3.99 18.88
CA GLY A 63 10.42 -2.68 18.26
C GLY A 63 11.35 -2.41 17.07
N GLU A 64 11.92 -3.43 16.46
CA GLU A 64 12.71 -3.28 15.23
C GLU A 64 11.80 -3.14 14.00
N LEU A 65 10.61 -3.74 14.05
CA LEU A 65 9.54 -3.61 13.08
C LEU A 65 8.36 -2.88 13.75
N GLU A 66 7.80 -1.85 13.12
CA GLU A 66 6.65 -1.11 13.66
C GLU A 66 5.49 -1.08 12.67
N PHE A 67 4.28 -1.41 13.12
CA PHE A 67 3.07 -1.20 12.31
C PHE A 67 2.48 0.18 12.57
N VAL A 68 1.98 0.79 11.49
CA VAL A 68 1.24 2.04 11.54
C VAL A 68 -0.14 1.80 10.95
N PRO A 69 -1.22 1.79 11.76
CA PRO A 69 -1.23 1.90 13.23
C PRO A 69 -0.82 0.62 13.98
N ASP A 70 -0.37 0.81 15.23
CA ASP A 70 0.12 -0.21 16.17
C ASP A 70 -0.86 -1.36 16.48
N LYS A 71 -2.17 -1.12 16.31
CA LYS A 71 -3.19 -2.15 16.53
C LYS A 71 -2.95 -3.44 15.71
N PHE A 72 -2.29 -3.33 14.55
CA PHE A 72 -1.98 -4.47 13.69
C PHE A 72 -0.88 -5.37 14.24
N ASP A 73 -0.12 -4.93 15.25
CA ASP A 73 0.84 -5.75 15.98
C ASP A 73 0.17 -7.01 16.54
N LYS A 74 -1.00 -6.84 17.16
CA LYS A 74 -1.77 -7.97 17.72
C LYS A 74 -2.20 -8.94 16.64
N THR A 75 -2.65 -8.42 15.50
CA THR A 75 -3.08 -9.23 14.36
C THR A 75 -1.90 -10.02 13.79
N TYR A 76 -0.75 -9.39 13.63
CA TYR A 76 0.49 -10.02 13.17
C TYR A 76 0.98 -11.11 14.13
N LEU A 77 1.06 -10.80 15.43
CA LEU A 77 1.50 -11.74 16.47
C LEU A 77 0.56 -12.93 16.59
N GLN A 78 -0.75 -12.69 16.67
CA GLN A 78 -1.74 -13.77 16.80
C GLN A 78 -1.64 -14.75 15.63
N TRP A 79 -1.37 -14.27 14.41
CA TRP A 79 -1.23 -15.14 13.26
C TRP A 79 0.05 -15.98 13.31
N LEU A 80 1.19 -15.34 13.61
CA LEU A 80 2.48 -16.03 13.71
C LEU A 80 2.53 -17.03 14.87
N GLU A 81 1.95 -16.71 16.02
CA GLU A 81 1.92 -17.59 17.20
C GLU A 81 1.05 -18.83 16.99
N ASN A 82 0.12 -18.81 16.03
CA ASN A 82 -0.77 -19.92 15.70
C ASN A 82 -0.51 -20.51 14.30
N ILE A 83 0.62 -20.16 13.68
CA ILE A 83 0.93 -20.57 12.32
C ILE A 83 1.09 -22.09 12.21
N ARG A 84 0.61 -22.65 11.10
CA ARG A 84 0.82 -24.05 10.74
C ARG A 84 1.80 -24.15 9.58
N ASP A 85 2.35 -25.34 9.39
CA ASP A 85 3.22 -25.63 8.26
C ASP A 85 2.57 -25.25 6.94
N TRP A 86 3.33 -24.52 6.13
CA TRP A 86 2.81 -23.87 4.95
C TRP A 86 2.98 -24.80 3.75
N CYS A 87 1.85 -25.23 3.18
CA CYS A 87 1.83 -25.92 1.90
C CYS A 87 2.26 -24.97 0.77
N ILE A 88 3.44 -25.21 0.20
CA ILE A 88 4.06 -24.40 -0.86
C ILE A 88 3.82 -24.94 -2.27
N SER A 89 3.36 -26.18 -2.43
CA SER A 89 3.08 -26.77 -3.74
C SER A 89 1.67 -26.46 -4.24
N ARG A 90 1.54 -26.28 -5.55
CA ARG A 90 0.29 -26.00 -6.25
C ARG A 90 0.25 -26.77 -7.57
N GLN A 91 -0.84 -27.49 -7.82
CA GLN A 91 -1.10 -28.19 -9.08
C GLN A 91 -1.63 -27.18 -10.13
N LEU A 92 -0.79 -26.20 -10.46
CA LEU A 92 -1.09 -25.11 -11.40
C LEU A 92 -0.03 -25.08 -12.49
N TRP A 93 -0.43 -24.66 -13.69
CA TRP A 93 0.49 -24.52 -14.82
C TRP A 93 1.33 -23.24 -14.76
N TRP A 94 0.89 -22.25 -13.98
CA TRP A 94 1.56 -20.96 -13.85
C TRP A 94 2.21 -20.81 -12.48
N GLY A 95 3.53 -20.68 -12.48
CA GLY A 95 4.36 -20.48 -11.30
C GLY A 95 5.77 -21.02 -11.50
N HIS A 96 6.61 -20.91 -10.49
CA HIS A 96 7.97 -21.47 -10.53
C HIS A 96 7.89 -22.97 -10.25
N GLN A 97 8.32 -23.81 -11.19
CA GLN A 97 8.33 -25.26 -10.99
C GLN A 97 9.23 -25.63 -9.81
N ILE A 98 8.76 -26.54 -8.96
CA ILE A 98 9.50 -26.98 -7.78
C ILE A 98 10.81 -27.66 -8.22
N PRO A 99 11.98 -27.27 -7.68
CA PRO A 99 13.27 -27.82 -8.07
C PRO A 99 13.59 -29.17 -7.39
N ALA A 100 12.60 -30.07 -7.34
CA ALA A 100 12.73 -31.43 -6.82
C ALA A 100 12.67 -32.43 -7.97
N TYR A 101 13.55 -33.43 -7.95
CA TYR A 101 13.68 -34.43 -9.01
C TYR A 101 13.55 -35.84 -8.42
N TYR A 102 12.65 -36.62 -9.00
CA TYR A 102 12.39 -38.01 -8.63
C TYR A 102 13.20 -38.95 -9.51
N CYS A 103 14.10 -39.72 -8.92
CA CYS A 103 14.80 -40.78 -9.64
C CYS A 103 13.80 -41.84 -10.10
N GLN A 104 13.72 -42.10 -11.40
CA GLN A 104 12.73 -43.01 -11.98
C GLN A 104 13.03 -44.49 -11.71
N GLU A 105 14.23 -44.82 -11.24
CA GLU A 105 14.64 -46.20 -10.94
C GLU A 105 14.40 -46.60 -9.47
N CYS A 106 14.73 -45.72 -8.52
CA CYS A 106 14.66 -46.05 -7.09
C CYS A 106 13.75 -45.13 -6.26
N GLY A 107 13.12 -44.13 -6.88
CA GLY A 107 12.22 -43.19 -6.21
C GLY A 107 12.89 -42.14 -5.32
N GLU A 108 14.22 -42.08 -5.29
CA GLU A 108 14.95 -41.07 -4.48
C GLU A 108 14.61 -39.65 -4.93
N ILE A 109 14.31 -38.77 -3.97
CA ILE A 109 14.01 -37.36 -4.20
C ILE A 109 15.28 -36.54 -4.03
N VAL A 110 15.65 -35.76 -5.03
CA VAL A 110 16.81 -34.87 -5.00
C VAL A 110 16.35 -33.44 -5.23
N VAL A 111 16.64 -32.52 -4.31
CA VAL A 111 16.33 -31.09 -4.45
C VAL A 111 17.60 -30.35 -4.88
N ALA A 112 17.56 -29.68 -6.04
CA ALA A 112 18.73 -29.01 -6.62
C ALA A 112 18.35 -27.88 -7.58
N ARG A 113 19.20 -26.85 -7.72
CA ARG A 113 18.95 -25.72 -8.64
C ARG A 113 18.78 -26.15 -10.11
N LYS A 114 19.41 -27.26 -10.50
CA LYS A 114 19.30 -27.88 -11.83
C LYS A 114 19.15 -29.38 -11.65
N MET A 115 18.65 -30.06 -12.68
CA MET A 115 18.54 -31.52 -12.67
C MET A 115 19.92 -32.15 -12.41
N PRO A 116 20.03 -33.06 -11.42
CA PRO A 116 21.28 -33.73 -11.11
C PRO A 116 21.67 -34.71 -12.22
N ASP A 117 22.97 -34.85 -12.50
CA ASP A 117 23.45 -35.78 -13.53
C ASP A 117 23.28 -37.25 -13.13
N LYS A 118 23.38 -37.56 -11.82
CA LYS A 118 23.27 -38.92 -11.27
C LYS A 118 22.56 -38.93 -9.93
N CYS A 119 21.79 -39.98 -9.70
CA CYS A 119 21.16 -40.29 -8.42
C CYS A 119 22.21 -40.63 -7.37
N PRO A 120 22.23 -39.94 -6.21
CA PRO A 120 23.20 -40.19 -5.16
C PRO A 120 23.05 -41.56 -4.51
N LYS A 121 21.89 -42.21 -4.68
CA LYS A 121 21.56 -43.50 -4.08
C LYS A 121 21.81 -44.70 -4.98
N CYS A 122 21.43 -44.63 -6.26
CA CYS A 122 21.51 -45.77 -7.19
C CYS A 122 22.39 -45.53 -8.42
N GLY A 123 22.90 -44.32 -8.62
CA GLY A 123 23.75 -43.97 -9.77
C GLY A 123 23.02 -43.79 -11.10
N SER A 124 21.68 -43.99 -11.15
CA SER A 124 20.88 -43.75 -12.35
C SER A 124 20.89 -42.28 -12.77
N THR A 125 20.75 -42.04 -14.07
CA THR A 125 20.66 -40.71 -14.70
C THR A 125 19.22 -40.32 -15.05
N HIS A 126 18.24 -41.21 -14.80
CA HIS A 126 16.84 -40.98 -15.17
C HIS A 126 16.10 -40.27 -14.04
N PHE A 127 15.75 -39.00 -14.29
CA PHE A 127 14.98 -38.15 -13.38
C PHE A 127 13.73 -37.60 -14.04
N LYS A 128 12.71 -37.38 -13.22
CA LYS A 128 11.55 -36.55 -13.55
C LYS A 128 11.46 -35.42 -12.53
N GLN A 129 11.39 -34.18 -12.98
CA GLN A 129 11.15 -33.04 -12.10
C GLN A 129 9.71 -33.07 -11.60
N ASP A 130 9.48 -32.60 -10.39
CA ASP A 130 8.14 -32.37 -9.85
C ASP A 130 7.32 -31.46 -10.78
N GLU A 131 6.08 -31.82 -11.04
CA GLU A 131 5.17 -31.08 -11.92
C GLU A 131 4.50 -29.91 -11.20
N ASP A 132 4.55 -29.88 -9.87
CA ASP A 132 3.97 -28.83 -9.06
C ASP A 132 4.73 -27.50 -9.22
N ALA A 133 3.96 -26.42 -9.16
CA ALA A 133 4.46 -25.06 -9.08
C ALA A 133 4.48 -24.58 -7.62
N LEU A 134 5.40 -23.66 -7.32
CA LEU A 134 5.44 -22.95 -6.05
C LEU A 134 4.25 -21.99 -5.91
N ASP A 135 3.73 -21.88 -4.68
CA ASP A 135 2.76 -20.89 -4.26
C ASP A 135 3.20 -19.48 -4.66
N THR A 136 2.32 -18.65 -5.23
CA THR A 136 2.67 -17.30 -5.67
C THR A 136 3.25 -16.45 -4.53
N TRP A 137 2.71 -16.65 -3.33
CA TRP A 137 3.19 -16.02 -2.12
C TRP A 137 4.61 -16.46 -1.70
N PHE A 138 5.14 -17.57 -2.23
CA PHE A 138 6.53 -17.98 -2.06
C PHE A 138 7.49 -17.06 -2.79
N SER A 139 7.20 -16.73 -4.04
CA SER A 139 7.97 -15.70 -4.73
C SER A 139 7.76 -14.31 -4.13
N SER A 140 6.53 -13.94 -3.79
CA SER A 140 6.24 -12.60 -3.25
C SER A 140 6.85 -12.36 -1.87
N ALA A 141 7.09 -13.41 -1.08
CA ALA A 141 7.81 -13.33 0.19
C ALA A 141 9.26 -12.84 0.02
N LEU A 142 9.86 -13.05 -1.15
CA LEU A 142 11.24 -12.66 -1.44
C LEU A 142 11.36 -11.23 -1.98
N TRP A 143 10.25 -10.51 -2.15
CA TRP A 143 10.20 -9.20 -2.79
C TRP A 143 11.21 -8.17 -2.25
N PRO A 144 11.40 -8.02 -0.92
CA PRO A 144 12.23 -6.94 -0.36
C PRO A 144 13.71 -6.98 -0.79
N PHE A 145 14.22 -8.16 -1.17
CA PHE A 145 15.62 -8.36 -1.51
C PHE A 145 15.83 -8.95 -2.92
N SER A 146 14.89 -9.77 -3.43
CA SER A 146 15.00 -10.34 -4.79
C SER A 146 14.93 -9.29 -5.89
N THR A 147 14.16 -8.22 -5.68
CA THR A 147 14.07 -7.08 -6.62
C THR A 147 15.36 -6.27 -6.72
N LEU A 148 16.19 -6.35 -5.68
CA LEU A 148 17.47 -5.64 -5.60
C LEU A 148 18.63 -6.47 -6.16
N GLY A 149 18.39 -7.71 -6.59
CA GLY A 149 19.39 -8.57 -7.23
C GLY A 149 19.87 -9.75 -6.39
N TRP A 150 19.29 -9.97 -5.21
CA TRP A 150 19.48 -11.22 -4.45
C TRP A 150 19.11 -12.43 -5.33
N PRO A 151 19.88 -13.53 -5.31
CA PRO A 151 20.89 -13.91 -4.32
C PRO A 151 22.31 -13.38 -4.56
N ASN A 152 22.52 -12.51 -5.56
CA ASN A 152 23.81 -11.87 -5.77
C ASN A 152 23.97 -10.68 -4.82
N LYS A 153 25.21 -10.33 -4.49
CA LYS A 153 25.54 -9.09 -3.76
C LYS A 153 25.66 -7.95 -4.77
N THR A 154 24.65 -7.09 -4.78
CA THR A 154 24.58 -5.93 -5.68
C THR A 154 24.64 -4.65 -4.86
N GLU A 155 25.11 -3.57 -5.47
CA GLU A 155 25.13 -2.24 -4.84
C GLU A 155 23.72 -1.78 -4.44
N ALA A 156 22.71 -2.11 -5.25
CA ALA A 156 21.31 -1.82 -4.93
C ALA A 156 20.82 -2.57 -3.68
N LEU A 157 21.22 -3.83 -3.50
CA LEU A 157 20.86 -4.61 -2.30
C LEU A 157 21.52 -4.01 -1.06
N ASP A 158 22.80 -3.65 -1.15
CA ASP A 158 23.54 -3.06 -0.04
C ASP A 158 23.04 -1.66 0.36
N TYR A 159 22.51 -0.88 -0.60
CA TYR A 159 22.03 0.48 -0.35
C TYR A 159 20.56 0.54 0.10
N TYR A 160 19.68 -0.27 -0.49
CA TYR A 160 18.23 -0.16 -0.29
C TYR A 160 17.62 -1.19 0.68
N TYR A 161 18.39 -2.16 1.18
CA TYR A 161 17.93 -3.14 2.17
C TYR A 161 18.60 -2.89 3.54
N PRO A 162 17.84 -2.89 4.66
CA PRO A 162 16.38 -3.04 4.75
C PRO A 162 15.62 -1.81 4.20
N THR A 163 14.36 -2.00 3.79
CA THR A 163 13.54 -0.88 3.29
C THR A 163 12.92 -0.07 4.43
N SER A 164 12.63 1.21 4.23
CA SER A 164 12.09 2.04 5.34
C SER A 164 10.60 1.80 5.60
N VAL A 165 9.76 1.77 4.57
CA VAL A 165 8.30 1.69 4.74
C VAL A 165 7.69 0.74 3.71
N LEU A 166 6.94 -0.26 4.19
CA LEU A 166 6.05 -1.07 3.38
C LEU A 166 4.63 -0.53 3.49
N VAL A 167 4.03 -0.15 2.36
CA VAL A 167 2.64 0.33 2.30
C VAL A 167 1.74 -0.78 1.73
N THR A 168 0.69 -1.17 2.46
CA THR A 168 -0.21 -2.24 2.01
C THR A 168 -1.59 -2.20 2.65
N GLY A 169 -2.57 -2.84 2.01
CA GLY A 169 -3.88 -3.12 2.59
C GLY A 169 -3.80 -4.18 3.70
N TYR A 170 -4.71 -4.11 4.68
CA TYR A 170 -4.76 -5.09 5.78
C TYR A 170 -5.10 -6.52 5.32
N ASP A 171 -5.70 -6.69 4.14
CA ASP A 171 -6.19 -7.98 3.65
C ASP A 171 -5.07 -8.96 3.26
N ILE A 172 -3.84 -8.48 3.09
CA ILE A 172 -2.67 -9.30 2.75
C ILE A 172 -1.55 -9.26 3.80
N ILE A 173 -1.82 -8.79 5.03
CA ILE A 173 -0.84 -8.85 6.14
C ILE A 173 -0.31 -10.28 6.32
N PHE A 174 -1.21 -11.26 6.40
CA PHE A 174 -0.86 -12.66 6.61
C PHE A 174 -0.19 -13.31 5.41
N PHE A 175 -0.64 -12.95 4.21
CA PHE A 175 -0.19 -13.58 2.97
C PHE A 175 1.11 -12.97 2.44
N TRP A 176 1.41 -11.73 2.78
CA TRP A 176 2.54 -11.00 2.23
C TRP A 176 3.47 -10.45 3.29
N VAL A 177 2.99 -9.56 4.18
CA VAL A 177 3.84 -8.89 5.18
C VAL A 177 4.55 -9.91 6.07
N VAL A 178 3.79 -10.86 6.65
CA VAL A 178 4.37 -11.90 7.50
C VAL A 178 5.37 -12.76 6.73
N ARG A 179 5.07 -13.04 5.45
CA ARG A 179 5.95 -13.89 4.64
C ARG A 179 7.26 -13.21 4.29
N MET A 180 7.21 -11.91 3.99
CA MET A 180 8.40 -11.10 3.83
C MET A 180 9.20 -11.01 5.14
N ALA A 181 8.53 -10.91 6.29
CA ALA A 181 9.21 -10.86 7.59
C ALA A 181 10.04 -12.11 7.84
N PHE A 182 9.44 -13.32 7.81
CA PHE A 182 10.24 -14.53 8.03
C PHE A 182 11.25 -14.80 6.91
N ALA A 183 10.94 -14.44 5.66
CA ALA A 183 11.85 -14.65 4.54
C ALA A 183 13.08 -13.74 4.62
N GLY A 184 12.90 -12.47 5.01
CA GLY A 184 14.02 -11.55 5.30
C GLY A 184 14.89 -12.09 6.44
N MET A 185 14.26 -12.48 7.55
CA MET A 185 14.99 -13.05 8.68
C MET A 185 15.73 -14.35 8.33
N PHE A 186 15.16 -15.19 7.46
CA PHE A 186 15.79 -16.46 7.07
C PHE A 186 16.89 -16.29 6.01
N CYS A 187 16.62 -15.53 4.94
CA CYS A 187 17.53 -15.40 3.81
C CYS A 187 18.62 -14.34 4.01
N MET A 188 18.29 -13.27 4.74
CA MET A 188 19.15 -12.09 4.92
C MET A 188 19.67 -11.93 6.34
N ASN A 189 19.08 -12.65 7.32
CA ASN A 189 19.38 -12.50 8.74
C ASN A 189 19.18 -11.06 9.25
N GLU A 190 18.23 -10.34 8.65
CA GLU A 190 17.88 -8.95 8.96
C GLU A 190 16.42 -8.70 8.58
N LYS A 191 15.76 -7.77 9.28
CA LYS A 191 14.36 -7.39 9.02
C LYS A 191 14.20 -6.87 7.58
N PRO A 192 13.05 -7.11 6.93
CA PRO A 192 12.84 -6.62 5.57
C PRO A 192 12.50 -5.13 5.48
N PHE A 193 11.87 -4.58 6.52
CA PHE A 193 11.45 -3.18 6.58
C PHE A 193 11.42 -2.64 8.02
N ASP A 194 11.56 -1.31 8.18
CA ASP A 194 11.39 -0.61 9.48
C ASP A 194 9.92 -0.45 9.86
N HIS A 195 9.09 0.01 8.91
CA HIS A 195 7.69 0.34 9.16
C HIS A 195 6.73 -0.38 8.19
N VAL A 196 5.54 -0.74 8.67
CA VAL A 196 4.42 -1.23 7.84
C VAL A 196 3.25 -0.27 7.98
N LEU A 197 3.07 0.58 6.98
CA LEU A 197 1.90 1.45 6.87
C LEU A 197 0.72 0.65 6.30
N VAL A 198 -0.25 0.37 7.16
CA VAL A 198 -1.44 -0.39 6.81
C VAL A 198 -2.58 0.54 6.49
N HIS A 199 -3.01 0.52 5.22
CA HIS A 199 -4.20 1.23 4.80
C HIS A 199 -5.44 0.32 4.72
N GLY A 200 -6.63 0.91 4.76
CA GLY A 200 -7.90 0.23 4.51
C GLY A 200 -8.17 0.05 3.03
N LEU A 201 -9.30 -0.56 2.71
CA LEU A 201 -9.70 -0.86 1.34
C LEU A 201 -10.63 0.22 0.79
N VAL A 202 -10.47 0.52 -0.50
CA VAL A 202 -11.46 1.29 -1.25
C VAL A 202 -12.67 0.40 -1.51
N ARG A 203 -13.83 0.91 -1.12
CA ARG A 203 -15.14 0.25 -1.26
C ARG A 203 -16.02 1.04 -2.20
N ASP A 204 -16.98 0.38 -2.82
CA ASP A 204 -18.00 1.08 -3.59
C ASP A 204 -18.84 2.01 -2.68
N SER A 205 -19.70 2.82 -3.29
CA SER A 205 -20.55 3.79 -2.58
C SER A 205 -21.49 3.15 -1.55
N GLN A 206 -21.75 1.84 -1.64
CA GLN A 206 -22.55 1.05 -0.70
C GLN A 206 -21.70 0.33 0.37
N GLY A 207 -20.37 0.45 0.34
CA GLY A 207 -19.48 -0.19 1.29
C GLY A 207 -19.13 -1.65 0.97
N ARG A 208 -19.40 -2.12 -0.25
CA ARG A 208 -18.96 -3.46 -0.68
C ARG A 208 -17.52 -3.38 -1.18
N LYS A 209 -16.73 -4.43 -0.92
CA LYS A 209 -15.36 -4.54 -1.47
C LYS A 209 -15.46 -4.47 -2.98
N MET A 210 -14.63 -3.63 -3.61
CA MET A 210 -14.57 -3.59 -5.06
C MET A 210 -13.98 -4.90 -5.59
N SER A 211 -14.65 -5.53 -6.54
CA SER A 211 -14.14 -6.73 -7.20
C SER A 211 -14.61 -6.81 -8.64
N LYS A 212 -13.80 -7.44 -9.49
CA LYS A 212 -14.19 -7.74 -10.88
C LYS A 212 -15.45 -8.61 -10.96
N SER A 213 -15.63 -9.54 -10.02
CA SER A 213 -16.80 -10.43 -9.98
C SER A 213 -18.11 -9.70 -9.67
N LEU A 214 -18.07 -8.62 -8.88
CA LEU A 214 -19.23 -7.80 -8.55
C LEU A 214 -19.49 -6.71 -9.59
N GLY A 215 -18.57 -6.48 -10.54
CA GLY A 215 -18.69 -5.42 -11.54
C GLY A 215 -18.75 -4.00 -10.93
N ASN A 216 -18.35 -3.84 -9.67
CA ASN A 216 -18.41 -2.58 -8.92
C ASN A 216 -17.04 -1.89 -8.80
N GLY A 217 -16.05 -2.36 -9.57
CA GLY A 217 -14.76 -1.71 -9.67
C GLY A 217 -14.87 -0.45 -10.50
N ILE A 218 -14.16 0.59 -10.08
CA ILE A 218 -14.03 1.85 -10.83
C ILE A 218 -12.63 1.85 -11.43
N ASP A 219 -12.52 2.06 -12.74
CA ASP A 219 -11.23 2.19 -13.39
C ASP A 219 -10.60 3.54 -13.00
N PRO A 220 -9.44 3.56 -12.33
CA PRO A 220 -8.78 4.82 -11.98
C PRO A 220 -8.43 5.65 -13.22
N LEU A 221 -8.18 5.04 -14.38
CA LEU A 221 -7.85 5.77 -15.61
C LEU A 221 -9.04 6.58 -16.14
N GLU A 222 -10.26 6.05 -16.04
CA GLU A 222 -11.48 6.79 -16.42
C GLU A 222 -11.67 8.01 -15.54
N ILE A 223 -11.40 7.88 -14.23
CA ILE A 223 -11.47 9.01 -13.29
C ILE A 223 -10.38 10.04 -13.60
N ILE A 224 -9.15 9.60 -13.89
CA ILE A 224 -8.04 10.47 -14.25
C ILE A 224 -8.33 11.25 -15.53
N GLU A 225 -8.91 10.60 -16.54
CA GLU A 225 -9.27 11.26 -17.81
C GLU A 225 -10.31 12.37 -17.59
N GLN A 226 -11.29 12.14 -16.71
CA GLN A 226 -12.37 13.08 -16.47
C GLN A 226 -12.03 14.21 -15.48
N TYR A 227 -11.26 13.89 -14.42
CA TYR A 227 -11.05 14.79 -13.28
C TYR A 227 -9.58 15.13 -13.00
N GLY A 228 -8.64 14.40 -13.61
CA GLY A 228 -7.20 14.56 -13.40
C GLY A 228 -6.63 13.65 -12.30
N ALA A 229 -5.34 13.32 -12.43
CA ALA A 229 -4.64 12.47 -11.48
C ALA A 229 -4.54 13.09 -10.08
N ASP A 230 -4.30 14.40 -10.01
CA ASP A 230 -4.18 15.11 -8.72
C ASP A 230 -5.51 15.10 -7.94
N ALA A 231 -6.63 15.19 -8.65
CA ALA A 231 -7.95 15.07 -8.02
C ALA A 231 -8.15 13.68 -7.41
N LEU A 232 -7.85 12.62 -8.17
CA LEU A 232 -7.95 11.25 -7.66
C LEU A 232 -7.01 11.00 -6.47
N ARG A 233 -5.73 11.39 -6.56
CA ARG A 233 -4.75 11.22 -5.47
C ARG A 233 -5.23 11.94 -4.21
N PHE A 234 -5.64 13.20 -4.34
CA PHE A 234 -6.16 13.97 -3.20
C PHE A 234 -7.42 13.32 -2.60
N THR A 235 -8.34 12.80 -3.41
CA THR A 235 -9.52 12.07 -2.92
C THR A 235 -9.14 10.81 -2.14
N LEU A 236 -8.17 10.03 -2.62
CA LEU A 236 -7.76 8.77 -2.00
C LEU A 236 -6.97 8.97 -0.69
N THR A 237 -6.18 10.05 -0.60
CA THR A 237 -5.34 10.32 0.57
C THR A 237 -6.10 11.06 1.68
N THR A 238 -7.09 11.89 1.34
CA THR A 238 -7.83 12.70 2.33
C THR A 238 -9.06 11.97 2.88
N GLY A 239 -9.58 12.49 4.00
CA GLY A 239 -10.90 12.11 4.52
C GLY A 239 -10.99 10.70 5.12
N ASN A 240 -9.85 10.05 5.36
CA ASN A 240 -9.81 8.73 5.97
C ASN A 240 -8.52 8.53 6.76
N SER A 241 -8.63 7.95 7.96
CA SER A 241 -7.45 7.46 8.70
C SER A 241 -6.92 6.21 8.00
N PRO A 242 -5.59 5.96 7.99
CA PRO A 242 -4.98 4.87 7.24
C PRO A 242 -5.74 3.55 7.37
N GLU A 243 -6.12 3.14 8.58
CA GLU A 243 -6.72 1.84 8.88
C GLU A 243 -8.18 1.64 8.45
N ASN A 244 -8.89 2.69 8.09
CA ASN A 244 -10.33 2.63 7.84
C ASN A 244 -10.61 2.35 6.37
N ASP A 245 -11.71 1.67 6.07
CA ASP A 245 -12.14 1.52 4.69
C ASP A 245 -12.79 2.80 4.19
N MET A 246 -12.46 3.21 2.97
CA MET A 246 -13.02 4.40 2.35
C MET A 246 -14.09 4.00 1.34
N ARG A 247 -15.29 4.58 1.49
CA ARG A 247 -16.30 4.51 0.44
C ARG A 247 -15.99 5.54 -0.63
N PHE A 248 -15.98 5.09 -1.88
CA PHE A 248 -15.73 5.95 -3.02
C PHE A 248 -17.02 6.66 -3.46
N TYR A 249 -16.96 7.98 -3.49
CA TYR A 249 -18.05 8.88 -3.88
C TYR A 249 -17.53 9.85 -4.94
N MET A 250 -18.24 10.00 -6.06
CA MET A 250 -17.83 10.88 -7.16
C MET A 250 -17.78 12.35 -6.73
N GLU A 251 -18.64 12.74 -5.81
CA GLU A 251 -18.71 14.08 -5.22
C GLU A 251 -17.39 14.48 -4.55
N ARG A 252 -16.65 13.50 -4.01
CA ARG A 252 -15.32 13.75 -3.42
C ARG A 252 -14.25 14.00 -4.48
N VAL A 253 -14.38 13.40 -5.66
CA VAL A 253 -13.49 13.63 -6.81
C VAL A 253 -13.76 15.01 -7.38
N GLU A 254 -15.03 15.39 -7.51
CA GLU A 254 -15.43 16.73 -7.94
C GLU A 254 -14.90 17.82 -7.01
N PHE A 255 -14.99 17.60 -5.70
CA PHE A 255 -14.42 18.47 -4.70
C PHE A 255 -12.90 18.62 -4.87
N ALA A 256 -12.17 17.51 -5.04
CA ALA A 256 -10.72 17.51 -5.24
C ALA A 256 -10.31 18.24 -6.53
N ARG A 257 -11.04 18.04 -7.63
CA ARG A 257 -10.85 18.78 -8.89
C ARG A 257 -11.07 20.28 -8.70
N ASN A 258 -12.10 20.67 -7.95
CA ASN A 258 -12.38 22.08 -7.66
C ASN A 258 -11.24 22.72 -6.86
N PHE A 259 -10.63 21.97 -5.93
CA PHE A 259 -9.44 22.42 -5.22
C PHE A 259 -8.22 22.60 -6.14
N ALA A 260 -7.94 21.63 -7.02
CA ALA A 260 -6.88 21.78 -8.01
C ALA A 260 -7.09 23.02 -8.90
N ASN A 261 -8.34 23.30 -9.30
CA ASN A 261 -8.68 24.53 -10.03
C ASN A 261 -8.48 25.80 -9.18
N LYS A 262 -8.77 25.77 -7.87
CA LYS A 262 -8.51 26.90 -6.97
C LYS A 262 -7.00 27.17 -6.86
N LEU A 263 -6.18 26.14 -6.72
CA LEU A 263 -4.72 26.23 -6.75
C LEU A 263 -4.22 26.83 -8.08
N TRP A 264 -4.74 26.35 -9.21
CA TRP A 264 -4.39 26.91 -10.52
C TRP A 264 -4.73 28.39 -10.64
N ASN A 265 -5.92 28.80 -10.19
CA ASN A 265 -6.34 30.20 -10.21
C ASN A 265 -5.45 31.08 -9.32
N ALA A 266 -5.09 30.61 -8.13
CA ALA A 266 -4.18 31.31 -7.23
C ALA A 266 -2.79 31.46 -7.86
N SER A 267 -2.24 30.38 -8.43
CA SER A 267 -0.96 30.41 -9.14
C SER A 267 -0.99 31.37 -10.33
N ARG A 268 -2.04 31.29 -11.16
CA ARG A 268 -2.23 32.18 -12.31
C ARG A 268 -2.31 33.64 -11.88
N PHE A 269 -3.02 33.95 -10.80
CA PHE A 269 -3.06 35.30 -10.25
C PHE A 269 -1.66 35.82 -9.88
N VAL A 270 -0.84 35.00 -9.20
CA VAL A 270 0.53 35.38 -8.86
C VAL A 270 1.35 35.58 -10.13
N PHE A 271 1.37 34.63 -11.06
CA PHE A 271 2.14 34.72 -12.31
C PHE A 271 1.76 35.92 -13.19
N MET A 272 0.49 36.30 -13.23
CA MET A 272 0.05 37.47 -13.99
C MET A 272 0.54 38.80 -13.41
N ASN A 273 0.92 38.84 -12.13
CA ASN A 273 1.41 40.03 -11.46
C ASN A 273 2.94 40.04 -11.25
N ILE A 274 3.60 38.93 -11.59
CA ILE A 274 5.05 38.80 -11.56
C ILE A 274 5.67 39.61 -12.70
N ASP A 275 6.71 40.37 -12.37
CA ASP A 275 7.61 41.01 -13.32
C ASP A 275 9.01 40.38 -13.14
N GLU A 276 9.63 39.90 -14.23
CA GLU A 276 10.91 39.19 -14.18
C GLU A 276 12.04 40.05 -13.58
N ASP A 277 12.00 41.36 -13.81
CA ASP A 277 13.00 42.29 -13.30
C ASP A 277 12.84 42.55 -11.79
N ILE A 278 11.60 42.46 -11.29
CA ILE A 278 11.30 42.55 -9.86
C ILE A 278 11.77 41.27 -9.15
N ILE A 279 11.46 40.09 -9.68
CA ILE A 279 11.81 38.80 -9.03
C ILE A 279 13.31 38.60 -8.87
N LYS A 280 14.11 38.92 -9.89
CA LYS A 280 15.57 38.65 -9.87
C LYS A 280 16.30 39.27 -8.68
N ASN A 281 15.80 40.40 -8.17
CA ASN A 281 16.42 41.14 -7.08
C ASN A 281 15.63 41.04 -5.75
N MET A 282 14.55 40.26 -5.73
CA MET A 282 13.63 40.18 -4.60
C MET A 282 14.12 39.15 -3.57
N THR A 283 14.64 39.63 -2.46
CA THR A 283 15.02 38.79 -1.30
C THR A 283 14.15 39.14 -0.10
N ARG A 284 14.15 38.26 0.91
CA ARG A 284 13.46 38.55 2.18
C ARG A 284 13.97 39.85 2.80
N GLU A 285 15.27 40.07 2.70
CA GLU A 285 15.98 41.22 3.24
C GLU A 285 15.59 42.50 2.50
N SER A 286 15.44 42.45 1.17
CA SER A 286 15.12 43.62 0.34
C SER A 286 13.71 44.17 0.56
N VAL A 287 12.77 43.33 1.01
CA VAL A 287 11.37 43.74 1.24
C VAL A 287 10.96 43.84 2.71
N LYS A 288 11.90 43.57 3.64
CA LYS A 288 11.62 43.38 5.07
C LYS A 288 10.94 44.59 5.72
N GLU A 289 11.36 45.79 5.33
CA GLU A 289 10.86 47.06 5.90
C GLU A 289 9.43 47.36 5.43
N ASP A 290 9.08 46.93 4.22
CA ASP A 290 7.78 47.17 3.57
C ASP A 290 6.74 46.06 3.85
N LEU A 291 7.10 45.04 4.63
CA LEU A 291 6.16 44.00 5.06
C LEU A 291 5.09 44.56 5.99
N THR A 292 3.85 44.50 5.51
CA THR A 292 2.65 44.88 6.28
C THR A 292 2.30 43.82 7.33
N LEU A 293 1.33 44.14 8.18
CA LEU A 293 0.79 43.17 9.14
C LEU A 293 0.19 41.95 8.44
N ALA A 294 -0.49 42.14 7.31
CA ALA A 294 -1.07 41.05 6.51
C ALA A 294 0.02 40.10 5.98
N ASP A 295 1.15 40.65 5.50
CA ASP A 295 2.27 39.84 5.00
C ASP A 295 2.91 39.02 6.14
N LYS A 296 3.16 39.67 7.28
CA LYS A 296 3.73 39.01 8.47
C LYS A 296 2.80 37.93 9.02
N TRP A 297 1.49 38.19 8.99
CA TRP A 297 0.47 37.23 9.40
C TRP A 297 0.49 35.99 8.50
N ILE A 298 0.38 36.13 7.18
CA ILE A 298 0.31 34.97 6.29
C ILE A 298 1.60 34.16 6.28
N ILE A 299 2.77 34.80 6.41
CA ILE A 299 4.07 34.12 6.53
C ILE A 299 4.11 33.30 7.83
N SER A 300 3.64 33.87 8.94
CA SER A 300 3.55 33.16 10.23
C SER A 300 2.61 31.95 10.12
N ARG A 301 1.45 32.11 9.48
CA ARG A 301 0.49 31.02 9.25
C ARG A 301 1.08 29.93 8.35
N ALA A 302 1.75 30.30 7.27
CA ALA A 302 2.43 29.37 6.37
C ALA A 302 3.49 28.53 7.12
N ASN A 303 4.32 29.16 7.94
CA ASN A 303 5.34 28.45 8.73
C ASN A 303 4.73 27.47 9.75
N ASN A 304 3.59 27.83 10.35
CA ASN A 304 2.87 26.92 11.25
C ASN A 304 2.30 25.72 10.50
N ILE A 305 1.69 25.94 9.33
CA ILE A 305 1.15 24.85 8.51
C ILE A 305 2.26 23.93 8.01
N VAL A 306 3.40 24.48 7.60
CA VAL A 306 4.60 23.72 7.25
C VAL A 306 5.02 22.80 8.40
N LYS A 307 5.11 23.32 9.63
CA LYS A 307 5.44 22.52 10.81
C LYS A 307 4.40 21.44 11.09
N GLU A 308 3.11 21.78 11.04
CA GLU A 308 2.03 20.85 11.31
C GLU A 308 1.94 19.75 10.24
N ALA A 309 2.01 20.09 8.96
CA ALA A 309 1.99 19.13 7.86
C ALA A 309 3.19 18.18 7.93
N THR A 310 4.40 18.71 8.18
CA THR A 310 5.61 17.88 8.35
C THR A 310 5.43 16.87 9.47
N ASN A 311 4.98 17.31 10.66
CA ASN A 311 4.75 16.42 11.80
C ASN A 311 3.63 15.38 11.55
N ASN A 312 2.64 15.67 10.70
CA ASN A 312 1.65 14.65 10.31
C ASN A 312 2.27 13.66 9.31
N MET A 313 3.07 14.12 8.35
CA MET A 313 3.79 13.25 7.42
C MET A 313 4.76 12.30 8.13
N ASP A 314 5.52 12.81 9.12
CA ASP A 314 6.43 12.01 9.95
C ASP A 314 5.69 10.91 10.74
N LYS A 315 4.39 11.08 10.97
CA LYS A 315 3.50 10.12 11.64
C LYS A 315 2.65 9.30 10.68
N PHE A 316 2.88 9.42 9.37
CA PHE A 316 2.07 8.80 8.31
C PHE A 316 0.60 9.27 8.22
N ASP A 317 0.25 10.38 8.87
CA ASP A 317 -1.06 11.02 8.82
C ASP A 317 -1.22 11.91 7.57
N LEU A 318 -0.96 11.35 6.38
CA LEU A 318 -0.91 12.08 5.11
C LEU A 318 -2.23 12.80 4.79
N GLY A 319 -3.37 12.17 5.12
CA GLY A 319 -4.69 12.78 4.91
C GLY A 319 -4.92 14.03 5.75
N ILE A 320 -4.42 14.06 7.00
CA ILE A 320 -4.51 15.23 7.88
C ILE A 320 -3.56 16.33 7.40
N ALA A 321 -2.35 15.97 6.96
CA ALA A 321 -1.41 16.91 6.36
C ALA A 321 -2.02 17.63 5.15
N LEU A 322 -2.63 16.88 4.22
CA LEU A 322 -3.31 17.47 3.06
C LEU A 322 -4.53 18.31 3.41
N GLN A 323 -5.32 17.88 4.40
CA GLN A 323 -6.48 18.66 4.84
C GLN A 323 -6.05 20.03 5.40
N LYS A 324 -4.97 20.07 6.18
CA LYS A 324 -4.40 21.33 6.70
C LYS A 324 -3.92 22.26 5.60
N ILE A 325 -3.25 21.70 4.57
CA ILE A 325 -2.79 22.47 3.40
C ILE A 325 -3.99 23.01 2.63
N TYR A 326 -5.03 22.19 2.43
CA TYR A 326 -6.28 22.60 1.80
C TYR A 326 -6.94 23.77 2.55
N ASP A 327 -7.15 23.61 3.86
CA ASP A 327 -7.84 24.60 4.69
C ASP A 327 -7.11 25.94 4.68
N PHE A 328 -5.78 25.91 4.83
CA PHE A 328 -4.92 27.10 4.76
C PHE A 328 -4.98 27.77 3.38
N THR A 329 -4.84 26.97 2.32
CA THR A 329 -4.80 27.50 0.95
C THR A 329 -6.11 28.18 0.58
N TRP A 330 -7.23 27.53 0.89
CA TRP A 330 -8.54 28.05 0.54
C TRP A 330 -8.92 29.23 1.44
N SER A 331 -8.95 28.99 2.75
CA SER A 331 -9.60 29.89 3.70
C SER A 331 -8.71 31.04 4.14
N GLU A 332 -7.38 30.90 4.12
CA GLU A 332 -6.46 31.94 4.58
C GLU A 332 -5.74 32.62 3.41
N TYR A 333 -5.13 31.82 2.52
CA TYR A 333 -4.35 32.37 1.41
C TYR A 333 -5.24 32.98 0.32
N CYS A 334 -6.20 32.21 -0.21
CA CYS A 334 -7.03 32.70 -1.31
C CYS A 334 -8.11 33.68 -0.85
N ASP A 335 -8.87 33.34 0.19
CA ASP A 335 -10.05 34.12 0.55
C ASP A 335 -9.71 35.41 1.30
N TRP A 336 -8.57 35.45 2.03
CA TRP A 336 -8.12 36.65 2.74
C TRP A 336 -6.88 37.29 2.12
N TYR A 337 -5.76 36.57 2.07
CA TYR A 337 -4.49 37.22 1.75
C TYR A 337 -4.45 37.76 0.32
N ILE A 338 -4.84 36.97 -0.68
CA ILE A 338 -4.94 37.41 -2.08
C ILE A 338 -5.84 38.64 -2.23
N GLU A 339 -6.97 38.69 -1.50
CA GLU A 339 -7.88 39.84 -1.55
C GLU A 339 -7.27 41.09 -0.90
N MET A 340 -6.59 40.93 0.25
CA MET A 340 -5.95 42.03 0.98
C MET A 340 -4.80 42.69 0.20
N VAL A 341 -4.10 41.94 -0.66
CA VAL A 341 -2.94 42.47 -1.40
C VAL A 341 -3.30 43.17 -2.71
N LYS A 342 -4.51 42.95 -3.26
CA LYS A 342 -4.94 43.58 -4.53
C LYS A 342 -4.74 45.11 -4.58
N PRO A 343 -5.13 45.89 -3.55
CA PRO A 343 -4.92 47.34 -3.57
C PRO A 343 -3.44 47.75 -3.66
N ARG A 344 -2.54 46.96 -3.05
CA ARG A 344 -1.10 47.18 -3.09
C ARG A 344 -0.49 46.77 -4.43
N LEU A 345 -0.99 45.68 -5.03
CA LEU A 345 -0.51 45.20 -6.33
C LEU A 345 -0.87 46.15 -7.48
N TYR A 346 -2.05 46.76 -7.43
CA TYR A 346 -2.53 47.73 -8.43
C TYR A 346 -2.22 49.18 -8.07
N GLY A 347 -1.53 49.42 -6.96
CA GLY A 347 -1.07 50.76 -6.57
C GLY A 347 0.21 51.19 -7.28
N GLU A 348 0.62 52.43 -7.03
CA GLU A 348 1.82 53.03 -7.63
C GLU A 348 3.10 52.83 -6.78
N ASP A 349 2.96 52.38 -5.53
CA ASP A 349 4.10 52.15 -4.62
C ASP A 349 4.84 50.85 -4.98
N ALA A 350 5.99 51.02 -5.65
CA ALA A 350 6.84 49.92 -6.11
C ALA A 350 7.38 49.04 -4.95
N ASN A 351 7.66 49.62 -3.77
CA ASN A 351 8.18 48.89 -2.63
C ASN A 351 7.07 48.05 -1.98
N ALA A 352 5.90 48.67 -1.79
CA ALA A 352 4.73 47.97 -1.27
C ALA A 352 4.28 46.82 -2.19
N LYS A 353 4.36 47.02 -3.52
CA LYS A 353 4.09 45.99 -4.53
C LYS A 353 5.12 44.85 -4.48
N SER A 354 6.41 45.16 -4.38
CA SER A 354 7.48 44.16 -4.29
C SER A 354 7.32 43.28 -3.04
N ALA A 355 7.01 43.89 -1.88
CA ALA A 355 6.75 43.14 -0.65
C ALA A 355 5.53 42.20 -0.73
N ALA A 356 4.46 42.63 -1.40
CA ALA A 356 3.27 41.81 -1.64
C ALA A 356 3.57 40.64 -2.59
N LEU A 357 4.29 40.89 -3.69
CA LEU A 357 4.69 39.86 -4.65
C LEU A 357 5.64 38.82 -4.05
N TYR A 358 6.61 39.27 -3.25
CA TYR A 358 7.50 38.38 -2.50
C TYR A 358 6.69 37.42 -1.63
N THR A 359 5.77 37.98 -0.83
CA THR A 359 5.01 37.19 0.13
C THR A 359 4.02 36.24 -0.55
N LEU A 360 3.33 36.68 -1.60
CA LEU A 360 2.49 35.81 -2.44
C LEU A 360 3.29 34.63 -2.98
N THR A 361 4.44 34.91 -3.59
CA THR A 361 5.29 33.87 -4.21
C THR A 361 5.83 32.90 -3.16
N TYR A 362 6.35 33.42 -2.04
CA TYR A 362 6.86 32.61 -0.93
C TYR A 362 5.80 31.66 -0.36
N VAL A 363 4.60 32.17 -0.09
CA VAL A 363 3.52 31.35 0.48
C VAL A 363 3.01 30.34 -0.54
N LEU A 364 2.83 30.73 -1.80
CA LEU A 364 2.43 29.82 -2.87
C LEU A 364 3.44 28.69 -3.06
N GLU A 365 4.73 28.99 -3.04
CA GLU A 365 5.79 27.98 -3.14
C GLU A 365 5.70 26.97 -2.00
N LYS A 366 5.45 27.41 -0.75
CA LYS A 366 5.24 26.50 0.38
C LYS A 366 3.99 25.64 0.22
N ILE A 367 2.87 26.22 -0.23
CA ILE A 367 1.64 25.48 -0.52
C ILE A 367 1.91 24.40 -1.57
N LEU A 368 2.50 24.76 -2.71
CA LEU A 368 2.75 23.83 -3.81
C LEU A 368 3.76 22.76 -3.42
N ASN A 369 4.86 23.11 -2.74
CA ASN A 369 5.84 22.13 -2.29
C ASN A 369 5.20 21.07 -1.39
N TYR A 370 4.45 21.48 -0.37
CA TYR A 370 3.84 20.53 0.56
C TYR A 370 2.66 19.77 -0.05
N TYR A 371 1.84 20.41 -0.88
CA TYR A 371 0.79 19.72 -1.63
C TYR A 371 1.39 18.63 -2.53
N ILE A 372 2.41 18.97 -3.31
CA ILE A 372 3.06 18.02 -4.22
C ILE A 372 3.76 16.91 -3.42
N HIS A 373 4.54 17.23 -2.40
CA HIS A 373 5.23 16.21 -1.61
C HIS A 373 4.24 15.26 -0.94
N THR A 374 3.16 15.75 -0.33
CA THR A 374 2.21 14.86 0.36
C THR A 374 1.30 14.09 -0.60
N CYS A 375 0.89 14.68 -1.73
CA CYS A 375 0.08 13.97 -2.72
C CYS A 375 0.91 12.98 -3.54
N HIS A 376 2.18 13.25 -3.82
CA HIS A 376 3.01 12.48 -4.77
C HIS A 376 3.90 11.38 -4.16
N LEU A 377 4.04 11.33 -2.83
CA LEU A 377 4.47 10.13 -2.11
C LEU A 377 3.53 8.95 -2.42
#